data_AF-A0A2D6EWX2-F1
#
_entry.id   AF-A0A2D6EWX2-F1
#
_cell.length_a   1.000
_cell.length_b   1.000
_cell.length_c   1.000
_cell.angle_alpha   90.00
_cell.angle_beta   90.00
_cell.angle_gamma   90.00
#
_symmetry.space_group_name_H-M   'P 1'
#
loop_
_entity.id
_entity.type
_entity.pdbx_description
1 polymer ?
#
loop_
_entity_poly.entity_id
_entity_poly.type
_entity_poly.pdbx_seq_one_letter_code
_entity_poly.pdbx_strand_id
1 'polypeptide(L)'
;MTSLEGKDLEIFCKTAKTIFKKGHLNFDAILRFIGSRNHKQDQKTLEKLYKLGLIVKHRSDTYELSSIGRMLAMDQCEWFKERH
;
A
#
# COMPACT_ATOMS: atom_id res chain seq x y z
N MET A 1 18.90 -6.48 1.51
CA MET A 1 17.79 -6.13 0.59
C MET A 1 16.49 -6.35 1.35
N THR A 2 15.70 -5.31 1.59
CA THR A 2 14.43 -5.43 2.33
C THR A 2 13.33 -5.81 1.34
N SER A 3 13.15 -7.12 1.12
CA SER A 3 12.04 -7.66 0.34
C SER A 3 10.71 -7.48 1.09
N LEU A 4 9.59 -7.42 0.35
CA LEU A 4 8.25 -7.58 0.89
C LEU A 4 7.90 -9.06 0.84
N GLU A 5 7.75 -9.68 2.01
CA GLU A 5 7.48 -11.12 2.11
C GLU A 5 6.26 -11.38 2.99
N GLY A 6 5.51 -12.43 2.64
CA GLY A 6 4.33 -12.87 3.37
C GLY A 6 3.34 -11.74 3.65
N LYS A 7 3.15 -11.43 4.94
CA LYS A 7 2.17 -10.45 5.41
C LYS A 7 2.43 -9.04 4.87
N ASP A 8 3.68 -8.64 4.65
CA ASP A 8 3.99 -7.30 4.13
C ASP A 8 3.47 -7.12 2.70
N LEU A 9 3.57 -8.17 1.88
CA LEU A 9 3.05 -8.17 0.51
C LEU A 9 1.51 -8.14 0.50
N GLU A 10 0.87 -8.86 1.41
CA GLU A 10 -0.60 -8.83 1.56
C GLU A 10 -1.10 -7.42 1.91
N ILE A 11 -0.47 -6.78 2.90
CA ILE A 11 -0.80 -5.40 3.31
C ILE A 11 -0.53 -4.42 2.18
N PHE A 12 0.57 -4.58 1.45
CA PHE A 12 0.86 -3.80 0.25
C PHE A 12 -0.26 -3.93 -0.78
N CYS A 13 -0.66 -5.14 -1.15
CA CYS A 13 -1.71 -5.34 -2.16
C CYS A 13 -3.06 -4.76 -1.75
N LYS A 14 -3.45 -4.90 -0.47
CA LYS A 14 -4.66 -4.27 0.07
C LYS A 14 -4.56 -2.75 0.04
N THR A 15 -3.40 -2.20 0.41
CA THR A 15 -3.14 -0.76 0.40
C THR A 15 -3.17 -0.19 -1.02
N ALA A 16 -2.51 -0.86 -1.96
CA ALA A 16 -2.46 -0.49 -3.37
C ALA A 16 -3.86 -0.45 -3.98
N LYS A 17 -4.65 -1.51 -3.77
CA LYS A 17 -6.06 -1.56 -4.19
C LYS A 17 -6.89 -0.43 -3.58
N THR A 18 -6.67 -0.13 -2.31
CA THR A 18 -7.39 0.92 -1.59
C THR A 18 -7.09 2.30 -2.16
N ILE A 19 -5.81 2.65 -2.29
CA ILE A 19 -5.36 3.92 -2.88
C ILE A 19 -5.84 4.04 -4.33
N PHE A 20 -5.75 2.96 -5.11
CA PHE A 20 -6.23 2.96 -6.50
C PHE A 20 -7.73 3.28 -6.59
N LYS A 21 -8.56 2.73 -5.69
CA LYS A 21 -10.02 2.96 -5.71
C LYS A 21 -10.46 4.28 -5.07
N LYS A 22 -9.71 4.81 -4.10
CA LYS A 22 -10.14 5.92 -3.25
C LYS A 22 -9.32 7.20 -3.45
N GLY A 23 -8.22 7.13 -4.20
CA GLY A 23 -7.29 8.25 -4.38
C GLY A 23 -6.34 8.39 -3.19
N HIS A 24 -5.97 9.64 -2.89
CA HIS A 24 -4.99 9.94 -1.85
C HIS A 24 -5.58 9.78 -0.45
N LEU A 25 -4.94 8.97 0.40
CA LEU A 25 -5.42 8.66 1.75
C LEU A 25 -4.30 8.80 2.79
N ASN A 26 -4.61 9.28 3.99
CA ASN A 26 -3.69 9.17 5.12
C ASN A 26 -3.62 7.73 5.65
N PHE A 27 -2.62 7.43 6.49
CA PHE A 27 -2.40 6.08 7.02
C PHE A 27 -3.61 5.55 7.80
N ASP A 28 -4.24 6.37 8.64
CA ASP A 28 -5.41 5.94 9.42
C ASP A 28 -6.60 5.55 8.54
N ALA A 29 -6.82 6.26 7.43
CA ALA A 29 -7.84 5.89 6.46
C ALA A 29 -7.46 4.59 5.74
N ILE A 30 -6.20 4.42 5.34
CA ILE A 30 -5.72 3.17 4.72
C ILE A 30 -5.95 1.99 5.66
N LEU A 31 -5.50 2.07 6.92
CA LEU A 31 -5.63 0.99 7.91
C LEU A 31 -7.09 0.58 8.12
N ARG A 32 -8.01 1.55 8.17
CA ARG A 32 -9.45 1.28 8.24
C ARG A 32 -9.96 0.56 7.01
N PHE A 33 -9.63 1.01 5.80
CA PHE A 33 -10.12 0.41 4.57
C PHE A 33 -9.56 -0.98 4.28
N ILE A 34 -8.31 -1.25 4.65
CA ILE A 34 -7.73 -2.59 4.51
C ILE A 34 -8.24 -3.57 5.59
N GLY A 35 -9.04 -3.09 6.55
CA GLY A 35 -9.59 -3.89 7.64
C GLY A 35 -8.51 -4.37 8.61
N SER A 36 -7.53 -3.51 8.92
CA SER A 36 -6.43 -3.86 9.83
C SER A 36 -6.96 -4.31 11.19
N ARG A 37 -6.57 -5.52 11.61
CA ARG A 37 -6.86 -6.04 12.96
C ARG A 37 -5.76 -5.72 13.97
N ASN A 38 -4.61 -5.23 13.49
CA ASN A 38 -3.48 -4.83 14.32
C ASN A 38 -2.86 -3.55 13.76
N HIS A 39 -3.50 -2.42 14.08
CA HIS A 39 -3.13 -1.10 13.57
C HIS A 39 -1.65 -0.78 13.78
N LYS A 40 -1.07 -1.10 14.96
CA LYS A 40 0.34 -0.80 15.24
C LYS A 40 1.30 -1.53 14.31
N GLN A 41 1.06 -2.82 14.05
CA GLN A 41 1.93 -3.60 13.17
C GLN A 41 1.74 -3.19 11.72
N ASP A 42 0.49 -3.05 11.28
CA ASP A 42 0.19 -2.74 9.88
C ASP A 42 0.62 -1.29 9.54
N GLN A 43 0.59 -0.37 10.52
CA GLN A 43 1.18 0.98 10.39
C GLN A 43 2.68 0.92 10.15
N LYS A 44 3.43 0.06 10.89
CA LYS A 44 4.86 -0.15 10.62
C LYS A 44 5.10 -0.68 9.20
N THR A 45 4.20 -1.53 8.69
CA THR A 45 4.27 -1.96 7.30
C THR A 45 4.02 -0.79 6.34
N LEU A 46 3.03 0.07 6.57
CA LEU A 46 2.83 1.28 5.76
C LEU A 46 4.05 2.22 5.78
N GLU A 47 4.67 2.42 6.93
CA GLU A 47 5.93 3.18 7.05
C GLU A 47 7.08 2.51 6.28
N LYS A 48 7.17 1.18 6.29
CA LYS A 48 8.13 0.42 5.48
C LYS A 48 7.86 0.64 3.99
N LEU A 49 6.60 0.57 3.53
CA LEU A 49 6.23 0.83 2.13
C LEU A 49 6.60 2.26 1.70
N TYR A 50 6.41 3.25 2.59
CA TYR A 50 6.83 4.62 2.36
C TYR A 50 8.35 4.75 2.24
N LYS A 51 9.10 4.14 3.16
CA LYS A 51 10.59 4.14 3.12
C LYS A 51 11.14 3.42 1.89
N LEU A 52 10.45 2.40 1.39
CA LEU A 52 10.79 1.69 0.15
C LEU A 52 10.37 2.47 -1.12
N GLY A 53 9.70 3.61 -0.98
CA GLY A 53 9.24 4.42 -2.11
C GLY A 53 8.11 3.78 -2.92
N LEU A 54 7.41 2.78 -2.39
CA LEU A 54 6.26 2.14 -3.04
C LEU A 54 5.00 2.99 -2.91
N ILE A 55 4.89 3.69 -1.78
CA ILE A 55 3.92 4.78 -1.60
C ILE A 55 4.68 6.08 -1.32
N VAL A 56 4.16 7.19 -1.79
CA VAL A 56 4.76 8.52 -1.61
C VAL A 56 3.77 9.47 -0.96
N LYS A 57 4.31 10.40 -0.18
CA LYS A 57 3.53 11.41 0.55
C LYS A 57 3.22 12.59 -0.37
N HIS A 58 1.95 12.94 -0.48
CA HIS A 58 1.46 14.15 -1.14
C HIS A 58 1.37 15.32 -0.14
N ARG A 59 1.14 16.56 -0.61
CA ARG A 59 1.22 17.80 0.19
C ARG A 59 0.34 17.86 1.46
N SER A 60 -0.67 17.00 1.58
CA SER A 60 -1.72 17.04 2.61
C SER A 60 -1.73 15.80 3.52
N ASP A 61 -0.56 15.24 3.86
CA ASP A 61 -0.42 14.02 4.69
C ASP A 61 -1.15 12.77 4.15
N THR A 62 -1.54 12.83 2.88
CA THR A 62 -2.14 11.72 2.15
C THR A 62 -1.09 11.03 1.31
N TYR A 63 -1.30 9.75 1.01
CA TYR A 63 -0.35 8.91 0.31
C TYR A 63 -0.96 8.38 -0.99
N GLU A 64 -0.11 8.23 -1.99
CA GLU A 64 -0.43 7.63 -3.28
C GLU A 64 0.58 6.53 -3.66
N LEU A 65 0.24 5.70 -4.64
CA LEU A 65 1.19 4.75 -5.21
C LEU A 65 2.18 5.47 -6.13
N SER A 66 3.47 5.25 -5.89
CA SER A 66 4.52 5.68 -6.80
C SER A 66 4.49 4.88 -8.11
N SER A 67 5.24 5.31 -9.12
CA SER A 67 5.37 4.55 -10.37
C SER A 67 5.89 3.12 -10.12
N ILE A 68 6.86 2.95 -9.21
CA ILE A 68 7.40 1.64 -8.83
C ILE A 68 6.34 0.83 -8.07
N GLY A 69 5.62 1.46 -7.13
CA GLY A 69 4.53 0.83 -6.41
C GLY A 69 3.40 0.35 -7.33
N ARG A 70 3.06 1.11 -8.37
CA ARG A 70 2.07 0.71 -9.37
C ARG A 70 2.54 -0.50 -10.17
N MET A 71 3.79 -0.47 -10.64
CA MET A 71 4.38 -1.59 -11.39
C MET A 71 4.42 -2.87 -10.55
N LEU A 72 4.88 -2.78 -9.30
CA LEU A 72 4.91 -3.92 -8.38
C LEU A 72 3.50 -4.44 -8.05
N ALA A 73 2.51 -3.55 -7.90
CA ALA A 73 1.14 -3.95 -7.65
C ALA A 73 0.53 -4.71 -8.85
N MET A 74 0.82 -4.27 -10.08
CA MET A 74 0.40 -4.98 -11.30
C MET A 74 1.03 -6.38 -11.40
N ASP A 75 2.30 -6.51 -11.00
CA ASP A 75 3.05 -7.76 -11.07
C ASP A 75 2.69 -8.76 -9.96
N GLN A 76 2.48 -8.27 -8.72
CA GLN A 76 2.39 -9.13 -7.54
C GLN A 76 0.98 -9.26 -6.96
N CYS A 77 0.05 -8.36 -7.28
CA CYS A 77 -1.28 -8.35 -6.66
C CYS A 77 -2.37 -8.82 -7.63
N GLU A 78 -2.96 -9.99 -7.36
CA GLU A 78 -3.97 -10.64 -8.21
C GLU A 78 -5.09 -9.72 -8.70
N TRP A 79 -5.60 -8.84 -7.84
CA TRP A 79 -6.68 -7.90 -8.21
C TRP A 79 -6.33 -6.99 -9.41
N PHE A 80 -5.04 -6.69 -9.61
CA PHE A 80 -4.58 -5.89 -10.74
C PHE A 80 -4.32 -6.73 -11.99
N LYS A 81 -4.01 -8.02 -11.85
CA LYS A 81 -3.81 -8.95 -12.97
C LYS A 81 -5.12 -9.27 -13.70
N GLU A 82 -6.21 -9.43 -12.95
CA GLU A 82 -7.54 -9.73 -13.52
C GLU A 82 -8.16 -8.59 -14.36
N ARG A 83 -7.51 -7.41 -14.41
CA ARG A 83 -8.00 -6.20 -15.09
C ARG A 83 -7.32 -5.93 -16.44
N HIS A 84 -6.36 -6.75 -16.83
CA HIS A 84 -5.56 -6.59 -18.06
C HIS A 84 -5.71 -7.77 -19.00
#